data_AF-A0A1A8NHS1-F1
#
_entry.id   AF-A0A1A8NHS1-F1
#
_cell.length_a   1.000
_cell.length_b   1.000
_cell.length_c   1.000
_cell.angle_alpha   90.00
_cell.angle_beta   90.00
_cell.angle_gamma   90.00
#
_symmetry.space_group_name_H-M   'P 1'
#
loop_
_entity.id
_entity.type
_entity.pdbx_description
1 polymer ?
#
loop_
_entity_poly.entity_id
_entity_poly.type
_entity_poly.pdbx_seq_one_letter_code
_entity_poly.pdbx_strand_id
1 'polypeptide(L)'
;FSQWRVICESVEDYDTLGTICNSTESSPIRRNPAGNVARPMVQRLPEPRDVLDCLELNTFDTPPYYSTSSESFRNSIEGYSAPQGPYDPVIR
;
A
#
# COMPACT_ATOMS: atom_id res chain seq x y z
N PHE A 1 13.73 9.68 -15.10
CA PHE A 1 13.13 8.42 -14.64
C PHE A 1 13.25 7.27 -15.65
N SER A 2 13.10 7.46 -16.97
CA SER A 2 13.17 6.35 -17.94
C SER A 2 14.52 5.59 -17.99
N GLN A 3 15.60 6.24 -17.54
CA GLN A 3 16.92 5.62 -17.41
C GLN A 3 17.13 4.91 -16.06
N TRP A 4 16.25 5.11 -15.08
CA TRP A 4 16.41 4.53 -13.75
C TRP A 4 16.18 3.03 -13.82
N ARG A 5 17.01 2.29 -13.08
CA ARG A 5 16.90 0.85 -12.87
C ARG A 5 16.58 0.58 -11.41
N VAL A 6 15.78 -0.45 -11.16
CA VAL A 6 15.38 -0.85 -9.81
C VAL A 6 16.43 -1.76 -9.18
N ILE A 7 16.42 -1.83 -7.85
CA ILE A 7 17.16 -2.80 -7.04
C ILE A 7 16.14 -3.63 -6.26
N CYS A 8 16.59 -4.68 -5.58
CA CYS A 8 15.76 -5.50 -4.69
C CYS A 8 14.64 -6.31 -5.39
N GLU A 9 14.78 -6.63 -6.69
CA GLU A 9 13.80 -7.47 -7.41
C GLU A 9 14.04 -8.98 -7.25
N SER A 10 15.22 -9.42 -6.79
CA SER A 10 15.56 -10.84 -6.64
C SER A 10 15.01 -11.46 -5.34
N VAL A 11 13.71 -11.30 -5.08
CA VAL A 11 13.06 -11.78 -3.84
C VAL A 11 13.26 -13.28 -3.62
N GLU A 12 13.24 -14.07 -4.69
CA GLU A 12 13.50 -15.51 -4.63
C GLU A 12 14.91 -15.82 -4.07
N ASP A 13 15.93 -15.10 -4.50
CA ASP A 13 17.30 -15.27 -4.00
C ASP A 13 17.41 -14.88 -2.51
N TYR A 14 16.71 -13.82 -2.11
CA TYR A 14 16.73 -13.33 -0.73
C TYR A 14 16.10 -14.35 0.21
N ASP A 15 14.91 -14.85 -0.14
CA ASP A 15 14.13 -15.78 0.68
C ASP A 15 14.73 -17.19 0.71
N THR A 16 15.36 -17.65 -0.38
CA THR A 16 15.90 -19.02 -0.48
C THR A 16 17.35 -19.14 0.00
N LEU A 17 18.18 -18.12 -0.23
CA LEU A 17 19.61 -18.13 0.11
C LEU A 17 19.93 -17.38 1.41
N GLY A 18 18.95 -16.69 2.01
CA GLY A 18 19.16 -15.86 3.20
C GLY A 18 20.02 -14.62 2.92
N THR A 19 20.04 -14.18 1.65
CA THR A 19 20.76 -12.97 1.25
C THR A 19 19.87 -11.73 1.40
N ILE A 20 20.47 -10.55 1.37
CA ILE A 20 19.76 -9.28 1.37
C ILE A 20 19.97 -8.55 0.06
N CYS A 21 19.07 -7.62 -0.26
CA CYS A 21 19.21 -6.73 -1.41
C CYS A 21 20.59 -6.06 -1.44
N ASN A 22 21.22 -6.07 -2.61
CA ASN A 22 22.49 -5.42 -2.88
C ASN A 22 22.28 -4.22 -3.84
N SER A 23 23.37 -3.55 -4.23
CA SER A 23 23.33 -2.38 -5.12
C SER A 23 23.30 -2.71 -6.61
N THR A 24 23.13 -3.97 -6.99
CA THR A 24 23.08 -4.39 -8.41
C THR A 24 21.71 -4.00 -8.98
N GLU A 25 21.73 -3.18 -10.02
CA GLU A 25 20.55 -2.74 -10.75
C GLU A 25 19.97 -3.86 -11.64
N SER A 26 18.64 -3.94 -11.74
CA SER A 26 17.92 -4.91 -12.57
C SER A 26 17.17 -4.24 -13.74
N SER A 27 15.84 -4.13 -13.62
CA SER A 27 14.94 -3.74 -14.71
C SER A 27 14.55 -2.26 -14.63
N PRO A 28 14.04 -1.65 -15.72
CA PRO A 28 13.47 -0.30 -15.67
C PRO A 28 12.16 -0.25 -14.86
N ILE A 29 11.83 0.93 -14.32
CA ILE A 29 10.56 1.16 -13.62
C ILE A 29 9.35 0.79 -14.50
N ARG A 30 8.45 -0.04 -13.98
CA ARG A 30 7.14 -0.35 -14.58
C ARG A 30 6.06 0.51 -13.95
N ARG A 31 5.30 1.26 -14.77
CA ARG A 31 4.19 2.10 -14.30
C ARG A 31 3.06 2.12 -15.33
N ASN A 32 1.83 1.80 -14.92
CA ASN A 32 0.65 1.76 -15.77
C ASN A 32 -0.57 2.34 -15.03
N PRO A 33 -0.72 3.68 -14.95
CA PRO A 33 -1.80 4.32 -14.21
C PRO A 33 -3.18 3.85 -14.70
N ALA A 34 -4.09 3.53 -13.77
CA ALA A 34 -5.43 2.98 -14.03
C ALA A 34 -5.48 1.67 -14.86
N GLY A 35 -4.34 1.05 -15.15
CA GLY A 35 -4.24 -0.08 -16.07
C GLY A 35 -4.58 -1.46 -15.48
N ASN A 36 -4.90 -1.56 -14.20
CA ASN A 36 -5.28 -2.83 -13.57
C ASN A 36 -6.77 -3.16 -13.83
N VAL A 37 -7.08 -3.59 -15.05
CA VAL A 37 -8.44 -3.94 -15.47
C VAL A 37 -9.05 -5.14 -14.74
N ALA A 38 -8.21 -5.98 -14.12
CA ALA A 38 -8.66 -7.11 -13.32
C ALA A 38 -9.21 -6.70 -11.94
N ARG A 39 -8.93 -5.47 -11.48
CA ARG A 39 -9.39 -4.92 -10.20
C ARG A 39 -9.90 -3.48 -10.37
N PRO A 40 -11.18 -3.28 -10.77
CA PRO A 40 -11.73 -1.95 -11.03
C PRO A 40 -11.62 -0.95 -9.87
N MET A 41 -11.64 -1.44 -8.62
CA MET A 41 -11.53 -0.59 -7.41
C MET A 41 -10.20 0.19 -7.33
N VAL A 42 -9.12 -0.30 -7.95
CA VAL A 42 -7.80 0.37 -7.95
C VAL A 42 -7.50 1.11 -9.25
N GLN A 43 -8.51 1.37 -10.07
CA GLN A 43 -8.35 2.15 -11.31
C GLN A 43 -8.50 3.66 -11.12
N ARG A 44 -8.85 4.10 -9.91
CA ARG A 44 -9.00 5.51 -9.56
C ARG A 44 -8.23 5.81 -8.29
N LEU A 45 -7.81 7.06 -8.15
CA LEU A 45 -7.21 7.57 -6.93
C LEU A 45 -8.31 7.89 -5.90
N PRO A 46 -7.96 8.01 -4.60
CA PRO A 46 -8.87 8.53 -3.58
C PRO A 46 -9.39 9.93 -3.88
N GLU A 47 -10.54 10.25 -3.31
CA GLU A 47 -11.18 11.57 -3.39
C GLU A 47 -10.68 12.49 -2.26
N PRO A 48 -10.72 13.82 -2.42
CA PRO A 48 -10.36 14.75 -1.34
C PRO A 48 -11.16 14.53 -0.05
N ARG A 49 -12.40 14.02 -0.15
CA ARG A 49 -13.23 13.70 1.02
C ARG A 49 -12.64 12.56 1.85
N ASP A 50 -11.96 11.59 1.23
CA ASP A 50 -11.34 10.48 1.94
C ASP A 50 -10.26 10.97 2.92
N VAL A 51 -9.53 12.02 2.53
CA VAL A 51 -8.55 12.68 3.42
C VAL A 51 -9.24 13.34 4.60
N LEU A 52 -10.37 14.04 4.35
CA LEU A 52 -11.13 14.70 5.40
C LEU A 52 -11.71 13.68 6.40
N ASP A 53 -12.32 12.61 5.90
CA ASP A 53 -12.91 11.55 6.73
C ASP A 53 -11.85 10.86 7.60
N CYS A 54 -10.68 10.55 7.02
CA CYS A 54 -9.60 9.95 7.78
C CYS A 54 -9.10 10.86 8.92
N LEU A 55 -9.10 12.18 8.71
CA LEU A 55 -8.70 13.15 9.74
C LEU A 55 -9.73 13.32 10.87
N GLU A 56 -10.95 12.80 10.73
CA GLU A 56 -11.96 12.78 11.80
C GLU A 56 -11.69 11.67 12.84
N LEU A 57 -10.80 10.71 12.54
CA LEU A 57 -10.41 9.63 13.45
C LEU A 57 -9.44 10.13 14.53
N ASN A 58 -9.93 10.18 15.77
CA ASN A 58 -9.18 10.75 16.91
C ASN A 58 -8.20 9.77 17.58
N THR A 59 -8.29 8.48 17.26
CA THR A 59 -7.41 7.46 17.82
C THR A 59 -6.32 7.13 16.82
N PHE A 60 -5.06 7.40 17.18
CA PHE A 60 -3.93 7.14 16.28
C PHE A 60 -3.90 5.68 15.82
N ASP A 61 -4.03 4.72 16.73
CA ASP A 61 -4.16 3.32 16.39
C ASP A 61 -4.97 2.54 17.43
N THR A 62 -5.52 1.40 17.03
CA THR A 62 -6.37 0.54 17.86
C THR A 62 -5.86 -0.90 17.86
N PRO A 63 -6.09 -1.68 18.94
CA PRO A 63 -5.84 -3.12 18.91
C PRO A 63 -6.51 -3.79 17.70
N PRO A 64 -5.87 -4.78 17.04
CA PRO A 64 -4.62 -5.45 17.42
C PRO A 64 -3.34 -4.76 16.93
N TYR A 65 -3.38 -3.47 16.58
CA TYR A 65 -2.26 -2.69 16.03
C TYR A 65 -1.68 -3.32 14.76
N TYR A 66 -2.58 -3.76 13.88
CA TYR A 66 -2.25 -4.48 12.66
C TYR A 66 -3.04 -3.93 11.46
N SER A 67 -2.87 -4.52 10.29
CA SER A 67 -3.62 -4.16 9.07
C SER A 67 -5.13 -4.42 9.18
N THR A 68 -5.58 -5.08 10.25
CA THR A 68 -6.99 -5.38 10.53
C THR A 68 -7.57 -4.55 11.67
N SER A 69 -6.87 -3.49 12.10
CA SER A 69 -7.34 -2.57 13.12
C SER A 69 -8.51 -1.71 12.59
N SER A 70 -9.61 -1.66 13.33
CA SER A 70 -10.78 -0.83 13.01
C SER A 70 -10.79 0.44 13.85
N GLU A 71 -11.36 1.53 13.34
CA GLU A 71 -11.39 2.84 14.03
C GLU A 71 -9.99 3.39 14.35
N SER A 72 -9.02 3.07 13.49
CA SER A 72 -7.61 3.46 13.62
C SER A 72 -7.26 4.46 12.51
N PHE A 73 -6.79 5.64 12.90
CA PHE A 73 -6.27 6.63 11.96
C PHE A 73 -5.11 6.04 11.15
N ARG A 74 -4.14 5.39 11.82
CA ARG A 74 -2.97 4.75 11.19
C ARG A 74 -3.40 3.73 10.14
N ASN A 75 -4.39 2.88 10.45
CA ASN A 75 -4.85 1.85 9.51
C ASN A 75 -5.67 2.43 8.34
N SER A 76 -6.41 3.53 8.58
CA SER A 76 -7.21 4.20 7.55
C SER A 76 -6.35 4.99 6.56
N ILE A 77 -5.34 5.73 7.04
CA ILE A 77 -4.42 6.48 6.16
C ILE A 77 -3.43 5.56 5.42
N GLU A 78 -3.09 4.41 6.01
CA GLU A 78 -2.30 3.35 5.35
C GLU A 78 -3.08 2.68 4.21
N GLY A 79 -4.42 2.76 4.24
CA GLY A 79 -5.31 2.27 3.19
C GLY A 79 -5.85 0.86 3.41
N TYR A 80 -5.80 0.34 4.63
CA TYR A 80 -6.38 -0.96 4.98
C TYR A 80 -7.82 -0.89 5.52
N SER A 81 -8.22 0.28 6.03
CA SER A 81 -9.59 0.57 6.47
C SER A 81 -10.25 1.59 5.54
N ALA A 82 -11.58 1.67 5.59
CA ALA A 82 -12.30 2.76 4.97
C ALA A 82 -11.86 4.10 5.57
N PRO A 83 -11.95 5.22 4.83
CA PRO A 83 -11.58 6.54 5.34
C PRO A 83 -12.27 6.90 6.66
N GLN A 84 -13.47 6.37 6.90
CA GLN A 84 -14.26 6.63 8.10
C GLN A 84 -13.85 5.77 9.31
N GLY A 85 -12.88 4.86 9.18
CA GLY A 85 -12.38 4.02 10.29
C GLY A 85 -12.65 2.52 10.18
N PRO A 86 -13.83 2.04 9.73
CA PRO A 86 -14.14 0.62 9.69
C PRO A 86 -13.18 -0.19 8.82
N TYR A 87 -12.68 -1.31 9.35
CA TYR A 87 -11.92 -2.28 8.56
C TYR A 87 -12.85 -3.07 7.63
N ASP A 88 -12.46 -3.20 6.36
CA ASP A 88 -13.13 -4.06 5.38
C ASP A 88 -12.08 -4.83 4.57
N PRO A 89 -12.06 -6.18 4.61
CA PRO A 89 -11.11 -6.98 3.85
C PRO A 89 -11.23 -6.80 2.32
N VAL A 90 -12.33 -6.25 1.81
CA VAL A 90 -12.55 -5.99 0.36
C VAL A 90 -11.81 -4.74 -0.11
N ILE A 91 -11.43 -3.83 0.79
CA ILE A 91 -10.58 -2.67 0.47
C ILE A 91 -9.17 -3.13 0.08
N ARG A 92 -8.75 -4.32 0.53
CA ARG A 92 -7.50 -4.97 0.12
C ARG A 92 -7.55 -5.45 -1.33
#